data_AF-A0A2W1JAG6-F1
#
_entry.id   AF-A0A2W1JAG6-F1
#
_cell.length_a   1.000
_cell.length_b   1.000
_cell.length_c   1.000
_cell.angle_alpha   90.00
_cell.angle_beta   90.00
_cell.angle_gamma   90.00
#
_symmetry.space_group_name_H-M   'P 1'
#
loop_
_entity.id
_entity.type
_entity.pdbx_description
1 polymer ?
#
loop_
_entity_poly.entity_id
_entity_poly.type
_entity_poly.pdbx_seq_one_letter_code
_entity_poly.pdbx_strand_id
1 'polypeptide(L)'
;MARAISEKCRRCAKLPVTEAKEKDCWVGQPCHVRRHGYRNRDRYNKQKKQQYAIVTGKIIPEVTVAVPQTPAAILHLYRERKDAPLHAIAAELWVGGKQVAKVEPVHCLGWTGSQAKQYSRDILDSFSGQLEECLLERFESQVELNPSQCPIRPCPLHPEAN
;
A
#
# COMPACT_ATOMS: atom_id res chain seq x y z
N MET A 1 -33.13 28.95 6.41
CA MET A 1 -34.14 28.27 5.57
C MET A 1 -33.66 28.20 4.12
N ALA A 2 -33.83 27.06 3.44
CA ALA A 2 -33.51 26.97 2.02
C ALA A 2 -34.50 27.84 1.22
N ARG A 3 -34.01 28.70 0.31
CA ARG A 3 -34.88 29.53 -0.53
C ARG A 3 -35.75 28.64 -1.42
N ALA A 4 -37.06 28.93 -1.44
CA ALA A 4 -38.03 28.23 -2.27
C ALA A 4 -37.63 28.27 -3.75
N ILE A 5 -37.88 27.17 -4.47
CA ILE A 5 -37.59 27.04 -5.90
C ILE A 5 -38.67 27.78 -6.68
N SER A 6 -38.29 28.78 -7.49
CA SER A 6 -39.19 29.36 -8.47
C SER A 6 -39.24 28.48 -9.71
N GLU A 7 -40.37 27.83 -9.94
CA GLU A 7 -40.56 26.94 -11.09
C GLU A 7 -40.49 27.71 -12.43
N LYS A 8 -40.95 28.97 -12.47
CA LYS A 8 -40.80 29.88 -13.65
C LYS A 8 -39.31 30.06 -14.00
N CYS A 9 -38.48 30.36 -13.02
CA CYS A 9 -37.03 30.54 -13.23
C CYS A 9 -36.33 29.22 -13.56
N ARG A 10 -36.75 28.11 -12.94
CA ARG A 10 -36.20 26.77 -13.21
C ARG A 10 -36.43 26.34 -14.65
N ARG A 11 -37.63 26.56 -15.19
CA ARG A 11 -37.95 26.27 -16.61
C ARG A 11 -37.20 27.22 -17.54
N CYS A 12 -37.15 28.52 -17.22
CA CYS A 12 -36.40 29.52 -17.99
C CYS A 12 -34.88 29.22 -18.07
N ALA A 13 -34.31 28.60 -17.04
CA ALA A 13 -32.90 28.22 -17.01
C ALA A 13 -32.51 27.13 -18.02
N LYS A 14 -33.48 26.34 -18.50
CA LYS A 14 -33.25 25.27 -19.50
C LYS A 14 -33.28 25.77 -20.95
N LEU A 15 -33.89 26.92 -21.19
CA LEU A 15 -33.97 27.53 -22.53
C LEU A 15 -32.59 28.06 -22.98
N PRO A 16 -32.39 28.33 -24.28
CA PRO A 16 -31.27 29.15 -24.71
C PRO A 16 -31.37 30.58 -24.14
N VAL A 17 -30.24 31.30 -24.08
CA VAL A 17 -30.18 32.65 -23.49
C VAL A 17 -30.99 33.66 -24.31
N THR A 18 -31.05 33.49 -25.63
CA THR A 18 -31.79 34.35 -26.57
C THR A 18 -33.28 34.36 -26.25
N GLU A 19 -33.92 33.19 -26.21
CA GLU A 19 -35.34 33.04 -25.84
C GLU A 19 -35.64 33.47 -24.40
N ALA A 20 -34.66 33.34 -23.49
CA ALA A 20 -34.83 33.75 -22.11
C ALA A 20 -34.84 35.28 -21.95
N LYS A 21 -34.12 36.02 -22.81
CA LYS A 21 -34.06 37.48 -22.80
C LYS A 21 -35.36 38.14 -23.26
N GLU A 22 -36.11 37.46 -24.12
CA GLU A 22 -37.40 37.95 -24.65
C GLU A 22 -38.53 37.90 -23.60
N LYS A 23 -38.29 37.29 -22.43
CA LYS A 23 -39.30 37.22 -21.37
C LYS A 23 -39.43 38.56 -20.63
N ASP A 24 -40.69 38.90 -20.36
CA ASP A 24 -41.14 40.06 -19.57
C ASP A 24 -40.37 40.31 -18.27
N CYS A 25 -39.98 39.24 -17.57
CA CYS A 25 -39.33 39.29 -16.27
C CYS A 25 -37.79 39.24 -16.32
N TRP A 26 -37.16 39.46 -17.47
CA TRP A 26 -35.70 39.44 -17.60
C TRP A 26 -35.06 40.73 -17.05
N VAL A 27 -34.21 40.60 -16.04
CA VAL A 27 -33.57 41.74 -15.32
C VAL A 27 -32.07 41.85 -15.61
N GLY A 28 -31.58 41.29 -16.72
CA GLY A 28 -30.14 41.34 -17.07
C GLY A 28 -29.27 40.31 -16.32
N GLN A 29 -28.14 40.76 -15.78
CA GLN A 29 -27.13 39.90 -15.14
C GLN A 29 -27.65 39.02 -13.98
N PRO A 30 -28.54 39.50 -13.09
CA PRO A 30 -29.13 38.67 -12.06
C PRO A 30 -29.88 37.44 -12.61
N CYS A 31 -30.59 37.59 -13.73
CA CYS A 31 -31.25 36.47 -14.41
C CYS A 31 -30.23 35.52 -15.02
N HIS A 32 -29.14 36.03 -15.60
CA HIS A 32 -28.06 35.22 -16.14
C HIS A 32 -27.42 34.30 -15.06
N VAL A 33 -27.02 34.87 -13.92
CA VAL A 33 -26.44 34.12 -12.80
C VAL A 33 -27.43 33.11 -12.21
N ARG A 34 -28.70 33.52 -12.01
CA ARG A 34 -29.74 32.61 -11.50
C ARG A 34 -29.93 31.41 -12.41
N ARG A 35 -29.93 31.59 -13.72
CA ARG A 35 -30.10 30.49 -14.69
C ARG A 35 -28.98 29.48 -14.60
N HIS A 36 -27.73 29.92 -14.51
CA HIS A 36 -26.61 29.03 -14.24
C HIS A 36 -26.82 28.23 -12.95
N GLY A 37 -27.18 28.92 -11.87
CA GLY A 37 -27.47 28.30 -10.57
C GLY A 37 -28.58 27.25 -10.65
N TYR A 38 -29.71 27.55 -11.29
CA TYR A 38 -30.82 26.61 -11.46
C TYR A 38 -30.44 25.40 -12.33
N ARG A 39 -29.62 25.58 -13.36
CA ARG A 39 -29.21 24.52 -14.29
C ARG A 39 -28.27 23.50 -13.62
N ASN A 40 -27.39 23.96 -12.73
CA ASN A 40 -26.42 23.10 -12.05
C ASN A 40 -26.82 22.69 -10.62
N ARG A 41 -27.96 23.18 -10.13
CA ARG A 41 -28.43 22.96 -8.74
C ARG A 41 -28.47 21.48 -8.35
N ASP A 42 -29.03 20.63 -9.21
CA ASP A 42 -29.18 19.20 -8.91
C ASP A 42 -27.81 18.50 -8.79
N ARG A 43 -26.87 18.85 -9.68
CA ARG A 43 -25.48 18.39 -9.62
C ARG A 43 -24.79 18.83 -8.33
N TYR A 44 -24.85 20.12 -7.99
CA TYR A 44 -24.25 20.65 -6.76
C TYR A 44 -24.87 20.06 -5.50
N ASN A 45 -26.20 19.89 -5.47
CA ASN A 45 -26.89 19.26 -4.34
C ASN A 45 -26.50 17.79 -4.19
N LYS A 46 -26.38 17.05 -5.30
CA LYS A 46 -25.90 15.66 -5.28
C LYS A 46 -24.48 15.57 -4.73
N GLN A 47 -23.58 16.43 -5.22
CA GLN A 47 -22.20 16.50 -4.74
C GLN A 47 -22.13 16.85 -3.25
N LYS A 48 -22.90 17.84 -2.80
CA LYS A 48 -22.95 18.25 -1.39
C LYS A 48 -23.51 17.15 -0.49
N LYS A 49 -24.55 16.44 -0.93
CA LYS A 49 -25.10 15.28 -0.21
C LYS A 49 -24.08 14.14 -0.10
N GLN A 50 -23.35 13.84 -1.18
CA GLN A 50 -22.29 12.84 -1.18
C GLN A 50 -21.16 13.22 -0.23
N GLN A 51 -20.64 14.45 -0.32
CA GLN A 51 -19.62 14.95 0.61
C GLN A 51 -20.08 14.90 2.06
N TYR A 52 -21.31 15.34 2.35
CA TYR A 52 -21.86 15.26 3.70
C TYR A 52 -21.96 13.81 4.18
N ALA A 53 -22.40 12.87 3.33
CA ALA A 53 -22.46 11.46 3.68
C ALA A 53 -21.08 10.86 3.95
N ILE A 54 -20.03 11.30 3.24
CA ILE A 54 -18.64 10.91 3.51
C ILE A 54 -18.15 11.50 4.84
N VAL A 55 -18.29 12.82 5.03
CA VAL A 55 -17.82 13.52 6.25
C VAL A 55 -18.53 13.04 7.51
N THR A 56 -19.81 12.67 7.41
CA THR A 56 -20.59 12.14 8.54
C THR A 56 -20.48 10.63 8.72
N GLY A 57 -19.66 9.94 7.92
CA GLY A 57 -19.45 8.50 8.02
C GLY A 57 -20.64 7.64 7.56
N LYS A 58 -21.66 8.23 6.93
CA LYS A 58 -22.79 7.47 6.33
C LYS A 58 -22.35 6.70 5.08
N ILE A 59 -21.30 7.16 4.41
CA ILE A 59 -20.63 6.48 3.31
C ILE A 59 -19.14 6.46 3.66
N ILE A 60 -18.57 5.27 3.75
CA ILE A 60 -17.12 5.10 3.84
C ILE A 60 -16.64 4.83 2.42
N PRO A 61 -15.86 5.74 1.80
CA PRO A 61 -15.31 5.47 0.48
C PRO A 61 -14.29 4.34 0.58
N GLU A 62 -14.46 3.31 -0.23
CA GLU A 62 -13.45 2.27 -0.39
C GLU A 62 -12.29 2.84 -1.21
N VAL A 63 -11.09 2.81 -0.63
CA VAL A 63 -9.85 3.26 -1.28
C VAL A 63 -8.95 2.05 -1.45
N THR A 64 -8.84 1.54 -2.67
CA THR A 64 -7.92 0.46 -3.01
C THR A 64 -6.57 1.06 -3.40
N VAL A 65 -5.54 0.81 -2.59
CA VAL A 65 -4.15 1.16 -2.91
C VAL A 65 -3.46 -0.10 -3.39
N ALA A 66 -2.85 -0.05 -4.58
CA ALA A 66 -2.10 -1.18 -5.11
C ALA A 66 -0.85 -1.44 -4.25
N VAL A 67 -0.62 -2.71 -3.89
CA VAL A 67 0.57 -3.12 -3.13
C VAL A 67 1.76 -3.24 -4.09
N PRO A 68 2.89 -2.56 -3.83
CA PRO A 68 4.10 -2.72 -4.63
C PRO A 68 4.57 -4.18 -4.66
N GLN A 69 4.94 -4.68 -5.83
CA GLN A 69 5.47 -6.04 -6.02
C GLN A 69 7.00 -6.07 -5.97
N THR A 70 7.60 -5.22 -5.14
CA THR A 70 9.06 -5.14 -5.00
C THR A 70 9.58 -6.36 -4.23
N PRO A 71 10.57 -7.09 -4.76
CA PRO A 71 11.18 -8.21 -4.05
C PRO A 71 12.03 -7.70 -2.87
N ALA A 72 11.98 -8.43 -1.76
CA ALA A 72 12.74 -8.15 -0.56
C ALA A 72 13.32 -9.45 0.01
N ALA A 73 14.65 -9.54 0.04
CA ALA A 73 15.35 -10.62 0.72
C ALA A 73 15.70 -10.21 2.15
N ILE A 74 15.37 -11.08 3.12
CA ILE A 74 15.61 -10.88 4.55
C ILE A 74 16.58 -11.96 5.02
N LEU A 75 17.67 -11.56 5.66
CA LEU A 75 18.66 -12.47 6.25
C LEU A 75 18.41 -12.60 7.75
N HIS A 76 18.33 -13.83 8.25
CA HIS A 76 18.22 -14.13 9.67
C HIS A 76 19.55 -14.69 10.18
N LEU A 77 20.14 -14.02 11.16
CA LEU A 77 21.38 -14.43 11.81
C LEU A 77 21.09 -14.82 13.26
N TYR A 78 21.35 -16.07 13.60
CA TYR A 78 21.24 -16.55 14.97
C TYR A 78 22.56 -16.27 15.68
N ARG A 79 22.62 -15.20 16.49
CA ARG A 79 23.80 -14.79 17.25
C ARG A 79 23.40 -13.95 18.46
N GLU A 80 24.18 -14.03 19.53
CA GLU A 80 23.86 -13.29 20.77
C GLU A 80 24.07 -11.78 20.63
N ARG A 81 25.13 -11.40 19.91
CA ARG A 81 25.51 -10.02 19.61
C ARG A 81 26.33 -9.97 18.33
N LYS A 82 26.57 -8.78 17.78
CA LYS A 82 27.28 -8.58 16.51
C LYS A 82 28.66 -9.24 16.45
N ASP A 83 29.39 -9.21 17.55
CA ASP A 83 30.75 -9.75 17.67
C ASP A 83 30.78 -11.20 18.19
N ALA A 84 29.62 -11.78 18.52
CA ALA A 84 29.54 -13.17 18.93
C ALA A 84 29.65 -14.10 17.72
N PRO A 85 30.13 -15.34 17.94
CA PRO A 85 30.10 -16.38 16.91
C PRO A 85 28.69 -16.54 16.34
N LEU A 86 28.63 -16.69 15.01
CA LEU A 86 27.39 -16.96 14.32
C LEU A 86 26.99 -18.41 14.54
N HIS A 87 25.80 -18.64 15.09
CA HIS A 87 25.30 -19.98 15.37
C HIS A 87 24.66 -20.60 14.13
N ALA A 88 23.78 -19.87 13.45
CA ALA A 88 23.09 -20.31 12.25
C ALA A 88 22.71 -19.13 11.33
N ILE A 89 22.46 -19.42 10.06
CA ILE A 89 21.93 -18.49 9.06
C ILE A 89 20.66 -19.06 8.45
N ALA A 90 19.65 -18.22 8.24
CA ALA A 90 18.48 -18.52 7.43
C ALA A 90 18.14 -17.31 6.56
N ALA A 91 17.31 -17.46 5.54
CA ALA A 91 16.88 -16.32 4.73
C ALA A 91 15.51 -16.54 4.12
N GLU A 92 14.83 -15.44 3.80
CA GLU A 92 13.51 -15.45 3.19
C GLU A 92 13.43 -14.44 2.06
N LEU A 93 12.68 -14.79 1.01
CA LEU A 93 12.37 -13.91 -0.11
C LEU A 93 10.88 -13.59 -0.11
N TRP A 94 10.56 -12.30 -0.11
CA TRP A 94 9.20 -11.80 -0.11
C TRP A 94 8.93 -10.95 -1.35
N VAL A 95 7.74 -11.10 -1.95
CA VAL A 95 7.27 -10.27 -3.07
C VAL A 95 5.81 -9.91 -2.82
N GLY A 96 5.49 -8.61 -2.79
CA GLY A 96 4.11 -8.16 -2.65
C GLY A 96 3.40 -8.66 -1.39
N GLY A 97 4.15 -8.89 -0.29
CA GLY A 97 3.64 -9.42 0.97
C GLY A 97 3.47 -10.94 1.03
N LYS A 98 3.94 -11.70 0.02
CA LYS A 98 3.95 -13.16 0.02
C LYS A 98 5.39 -13.68 0.09
N GLN A 99 5.61 -14.71 0.90
CA GLN A 99 6.88 -15.43 0.92
C GLN A 99 6.95 -16.32 -0.33
N VAL A 100 7.93 -16.06 -1.19
CA VAL A 100 8.13 -16.75 -2.47
C VAL A 100 9.18 -17.85 -2.35
N ALA A 101 10.22 -17.61 -1.55
CA ALA A 101 11.25 -18.60 -1.27
C ALA A 101 11.78 -18.47 0.16
N LYS A 102 12.36 -19.55 0.67
CA LYS A 102 13.05 -19.57 1.95
C LYS A 102 14.24 -20.52 1.91
N VAL A 103 15.26 -20.16 2.66
CA VAL A 103 16.40 -21.01 3.00
C VAL A 103 16.25 -21.35 4.47
N GLU A 104 16.00 -22.63 4.75
CA GLU A 104 15.89 -23.12 6.12
C GLU A 104 17.18 -22.85 6.91
N PRO A 105 17.09 -22.64 8.23
CA PRO A 105 18.26 -22.38 9.04
C PRO A 105 19.32 -23.47 8.92
N VAL A 106 20.58 -23.05 8.73
CA VAL A 106 21.75 -23.93 8.69
C VAL A 106 22.73 -23.52 9.78
N HIS A 107 23.21 -24.49 10.57
CA HIS A 107 24.25 -24.25 11.56
C HIS A 107 25.56 -23.81 10.88
N CYS A 108 26.20 -22.78 11.43
CA CYS A 108 27.48 -22.26 10.97
C CYS A 108 28.67 -22.77 11.81
N LEU A 109 28.47 -23.83 12.59
CA LEU A 109 29.53 -24.39 13.43
C LEU A 109 30.72 -24.82 12.57
N GLY A 110 31.91 -24.27 12.85
CA GLY A 110 33.13 -24.54 12.09
C GLY A 110 33.32 -23.65 10.85
N TRP A 111 32.40 -22.74 10.55
CA TRP A 111 32.55 -21.78 9.46
C TRP A 111 33.37 -20.56 9.90
N THR A 112 34.22 -20.08 9.01
CA THR A 112 34.86 -18.76 9.11
C THR A 112 33.88 -17.66 8.74
N GLY A 113 34.16 -16.43 9.18
CA GLY A 113 33.36 -15.26 8.78
C GLY A 113 33.30 -15.05 7.26
N SER A 114 34.35 -15.46 6.52
CA SER A 114 34.36 -15.40 5.06
C SER A 114 33.41 -16.42 4.43
N GLN A 115 33.35 -17.64 4.97
CA GLN A 115 32.42 -18.68 4.50
C GLN A 115 30.96 -18.28 4.77
N ALA A 116 30.66 -17.76 5.95
CA ALA A 116 29.32 -17.25 6.27
C ALA A 116 28.88 -16.11 5.32
N LYS A 117 29.80 -15.18 5.02
CA LYS A 117 29.55 -14.10 4.05
C LYS A 117 29.35 -14.64 2.63
N GLN A 118 30.16 -15.62 2.22
CA GLN A 118 30.01 -16.24 0.90
C GLN A 118 28.65 -16.95 0.79
N TYR A 119 28.28 -17.74 1.78
CA TYR A 119 26.98 -18.40 1.84
C TYR A 119 25.81 -17.40 1.75
N SER A 120 25.94 -16.25 2.41
CA SER A 120 24.94 -15.18 2.31
C SER A 120 24.83 -14.59 0.90
N ARG A 121 25.92 -14.53 0.13
CA ARG A 121 25.90 -14.15 -1.28
C ARG A 121 25.27 -15.24 -2.15
N ASP A 122 25.64 -16.49 -1.92
CA ASP A 122 25.08 -17.63 -2.67
C ASP A 122 23.55 -17.73 -2.48
N ILE A 123 23.04 -17.35 -1.31
CA ILE A 123 21.60 -17.20 -1.04
C ILE A 123 20.98 -16.12 -1.94
N LEU A 124 21.59 -14.94 -2.04
CA LEU A 124 21.10 -13.85 -2.89
C LEU A 124 21.12 -14.24 -4.36
N ASP A 125 22.17 -14.93 -4.82
CA ASP A 125 22.26 -15.45 -6.19
C ASP A 125 21.15 -16.48 -6.46
N SER A 126 20.91 -17.37 -5.50
CA SER A 126 19.83 -18.37 -5.58
C SER A 126 18.45 -17.73 -5.62
N PHE A 127 18.21 -16.71 -4.79
CA PHE A 127 16.96 -15.94 -4.80
C PHE A 127 16.80 -15.12 -6.08
N SER A 128 17.87 -14.52 -6.58
CA SER A 128 17.86 -13.79 -7.86
C SER A 128 17.47 -14.71 -9.01
N GLY A 129 17.94 -15.98 -9.00
CA GLY A 129 17.52 -16.98 -9.98
C GLY A 129 16.04 -17.36 -9.92
N GLN A 130 15.34 -17.07 -8.82
CA GLN A 130 13.88 -17.25 -8.70
C GLN A 130 13.09 -16.04 -9.22
N LEU A 131 13.77 -14.92 -9.51
CA LEU A 131 13.15 -13.69 -9.98
C LEU A 131 13.42 -13.53 -11.48
N GLU A 132 12.39 -13.25 -12.27
CA GLU A 132 12.52 -13.17 -13.73
C GLU A 132 13.25 -11.91 -14.21
N GLU A 133 13.12 -10.80 -13.48
CA GLU A 133 13.57 -9.47 -13.94
C GLU A 133 14.39 -8.68 -12.89
N CYS A 134 14.71 -9.28 -11.75
CA CYS A 134 15.34 -8.56 -10.64
C CYS A 134 16.52 -9.32 -10.04
N LEU A 135 17.67 -8.67 -10.03
CA LEU A 135 18.86 -9.13 -9.34
C LEU A 135 18.90 -8.54 -7.93
N LEU A 136 19.09 -9.39 -6.93
CA LEU A 136 19.22 -9.00 -5.53
C LEU A 136 20.70 -8.83 -5.19
N GLU A 137 21.18 -7.59 -5.21
CA GLU A 137 22.58 -7.28 -4.87
C GLU A 137 22.83 -7.28 -3.35
N ARG A 138 21.78 -7.13 -2.54
CA ARG A 138 21.84 -7.06 -1.09
C ARG A 138 20.56 -7.55 -0.44
N PHE A 139 20.66 -7.94 0.82
CA PHE A 139 19.50 -8.11 1.68
C PHE A 139 18.90 -6.74 2.01
N GLU A 140 17.58 -6.66 1.98
CA GLU A 140 16.84 -5.46 2.35
C GLU A 140 16.89 -5.25 3.88
N SER A 141 16.86 -6.36 4.62
CA SER A 141 16.96 -6.35 6.07
C SER A 141 17.76 -7.54 6.60
N GLN A 142 18.39 -7.33 7.75
CA GLN A 142 19.05 -8.36 8.52
C GLN A 142 18.45 -8.40 9.93
N VAL A 143 17.93 -9.56 10.31
CA VAL A 143 17.32 -9.81 11.61
C VAL A 143 18.27 -10.64 12.45
N GLU A 144 18.62 -10.15 13.63
CA GLU A 144 19.40 -10.90 14.60
C GLU A 144 18.47 -11.60 15.59
N LEU A 145 18.62 -12.92 15.69
CA LEU A 145 17.84 -13.79 16.56
C LEU A 145 18.77 -14.38 17.62
N ASN A 146 18.25 -14.63 18.82
CA ASN A 146 19.05 -15.26 19.86
C ASN A 146 19.35 -16.72 19.45
N PRO A 147 20.57 -17.25 19.69
CA PRO A 147 20.89 -18.65 19.36
C PRO A 147 19.97 -19.69 20.01
N SER A 148 19.38 -19.37 21.17
CA SER A 148 18.38 -20.23 21.83
C SER A 148 17.07 -20.40 21.03
N GLN A 149 16.82 -19.52 20.07
CA GLN A 149 15.67 -19.58 19.17
C GLN A 149 15.96 -20.41 17.92
N CYS A 150 17.15 -21.02 17.81
CA CYS A 150 17.49 -21.89 16.69
C CYS A 150 16.49 -23.04 16.61
N PRO A 151 15.82 -23.27 15.45
CA PRO A 151 14.84 -24.34 15.31
C PRO A 151 15.45 -25.68 14.90
N ILE A 152 16.72 -25.72 14.50
CA ILE A 152 17.39 -26.93 14.00
C ILE A 152 17.52 -27.95 15.15
N ARG A 153 17.22 -29.23 14.92
CA ARG A 153 17.45 -30.32 15.88
C ARG A 153 18.08 -31.53 15.18
N PRO A 154 19.09 -32.19 15.79
CA PRO A 154 19.77 -31.82 17.04
C PRO A 154 20.61 -30.53 16.88
N CYS A 155 20.71 -29.73 17.94
CA CYS A 155 21.47 -28.48 17.96
C CYS A 155 22.57 -28.51 19.04
N PRO A 156 23.77 -27.96 18.80
CA PRO A 156 24.81 -27.87 19.83
C PRO A 156 24.38 -27.15 21.12
N LEU A 157 23.42 -26.22 21.01
CA LEU A 157 22.86 -25.49 22.16
C LEU A 157 21.61 -26.18 22.74
N HIS A 158 20.96 -27.04 21.95
CA HIS A 158 19.76 -27.80 22.32
C HIS A 158 19.89 -29.23 21.80
N PRO A 159 20.60 -30.11 22.52
CA PRO A 159 20.93 -31.46 22.06
C PRO A 159 19.72 -32.41 21.99
N GLU A 160 18.55 -32.00 22.47
CA GLU A 160 17.33 -32.80 22.44
C GLU A 160 16.75 -32.87 21.02
N ALA A 161 17.09 -33.93 20.29
CA ALA A 161 16.23 -34.51 19.28
C ALA A 161 15.38 -35.57 19.96
N ASN A 162 14.07 -35.31 20.13
CA ASN A 162 13.11 -36.40 20.31
C ASN A 162 12.65 -36.87 18.93
#